data_AF-A0A9P7EMU8-F1
#
_entry.id   AF-A0A9P7EMU8-F1
#
_cell.length_a   1.000
_cell.length_b   1.000
_cell.length_c   1.000
_cell.angle_alpha   90.00
_cell.angle_beta   90.00
_cell.angle_gamma   90.00
#
_symmetry.space_group_name_H-M   'P 1'
#
loop_
_entity.id
_entity.type
_entity.pdbx_description
1 polymer ?
#
loop_
_entity_poly.entity_id
_entity_poly.type
_entity_poly.pdbx_seq_one_letter_code
_entity_poly.pdbx_strand_id
1 'polypeptide(L)'
;MKLILTGVTGAAGIQIFRQAVLDAAITKITVLSRRALPSWMDIPENDKTDVIVLKDFLDYPSDLPARLAEHDACVWALGKSSVGLSDEEYTRITYDYTMHFVNSLQETRTKDKTGEPFRFVFVSGEGADPSGKSNLKFARIKGMTEKALFDLPQSSNITASVMRPAYFFPSKDHPSDRDNIRSSTAKAMDCFMTPIMKTILPSMYTPIEDLGLFAVEAAKGRWSDERLFPNSKMRELIKALRTLEIQQ
;
A
#
# COMPACT_ATOMS: atom_id res chain seq x y z
N MET A 1 13.62 -5.49 10.11
CA MET A 1 12.37 -4.82 10.49
C MET A 1 11.19 -5.78 10.36
N LYS A 2 10.16 -5.61 11.20
CA LYS A 2 8.87 -6.31 11.15
C LYS A 2 7.85 -5.44 10.40
N LEU A 3 7.20 -6.01 9.39
CA LEU A 3 6.32 -5.29 8.47
C LEU A 3 4.89 -5.82 8.53
N ILE A 4 3.90 -4.93 8.58
CA ILE A 4 2.49 -5.26 8.36
C ILE A 4 2.15 -4.98 6.89
N LEU A 5 1.42 -5.91 6.26
CA LEU A 5 0.90 -5.74 4.91
C LEU A 5 -0.60 -5.95 4.87
N THR A 6 -1.30 -5.12 4.08
CA THR A 6 -2.72 -5.30 3.77
C THR A 6 -2.94 -5.34 2.26
N GLY A 7 -4.10 -5.82 1.83
CA GLY A 7 -4.47 -5.78 0.41
C GLY A 7 -3.62 -6.67 -0.51
N VAL A 8 -2.94 -7.67 0.05
CA VAL A 8 -2.00 -8.55 -0.70
C VAL A 8 -2.64 -9.36 -1.82
N THR A 9 -3.97 -9.49 -1.84
CA THR A 9 -4.70 -10.15 -2.94
C THR A 9 -5.01 -9.21 -4.11
N GLY A 10 -4.62 -7.93 -4.03
CA GLY A 10 -4.79 -6.94 -5.08
C GLY A 10 -3.50 -6.72 -5.88
N ALA A 11 -3.60 -6.03 -7.03
CA ALA A 11 -2.48 -5.86 -7.96
C ALA A 11 -1.25 -5.19 -7.33
N ALA A 12 -1.44 -4.13 -6.54
CA ALA A 12 -0.34 -3.48 -5.82
C ALA A 12 0.18 -4.36 -4.68
N GLY A 13 -0.74 -4.82 -3.83
CA GLY A 13 -0.38 -5.56 -2.62
C GLY A 13 0.37 -6.86 -2.88
N ILE A 14 0.03 -7.61 -3.93
CA ILE A 14 0.74 -8.86 -4.25
C ILE A 14 2.19 -8.60 -4.63
N GLN A 15 2.45 -7.54 -5.40
CA GLN A 15 3.81 -7.20 -5.80
C GLN A 15 4.62 -6.64 -4.63
N ILE A 16 4.00 -5.83 -3.76
CA ILE A 16 4.61 -5.38 -2.51
C ILE A 16 4.98 -6.58 -1.63
N PHE A 17 4.10 -7.58 -1.55
CA PHE A 17 4.34 -8.78 -0.76
C PHE A 17 5.51 -9.59 -1.31
N ARG A 18 5.62 -9.79 -2.63
CA ARG A 18 6.79 -10.43 -3.25
C ARG A 18 8.09 -9.70 -2.92
N GLN A 19 8.10 -8.38 -3.05
CA GLN A 19 9.29 -7.57 -2.73
C GLN A 19 9.66 -7.69 -1.24
N ALA A 20 8.67 -7.66 -0.34
CA ALA A 20 8.90 -7.81 1.09
C ALA A 20 9.46 -9.19 1.46
N VAL A 21 9.01 -10.25 0.80
CA VAL A 21 9.51 -11.61 1.00
C VAL A 21 10.97 -11.73 0.57
N LEU A 22 11.35 -11.11 -0.55
CA LEU A 22 12.72 -11.16 -1.07
C LEU A 22 13.71 -10.25 -0.32
N ASP A 23 13.21 -9.23 0.40
CA ASP A 23 14.07 -8.28 1.12
C ASP A 23 14.60 -8.87 2.44
N ALA A 24 15.91 -9.04 2.52
CA ALA A 24 16.59 -9.60 3.70
C ALA A 24 16.52 -8.70 4.94
N ALA A 25 16.30 -7.38 4.78
CA ALA A 25 16.12 -6.48 5.92
C ALA A 25 14.74 -6.65 6.57
N ILE A 26 13.78 -7.30 5.90
CA ILE A 26 12.48 -7.66 6.48
C ILE A 26 12.59 -9.05 7.11
N THR A 27 12.43 -9.10 8.43
CA THR A 27 12.59 -10.32 9.24
C THR A 27 11.27 -10.94 9.66
N LYS A 28 10.16 -10.20 9.56
CA LYS A 28 8.80 -10.69 9.81
C LYS A 28 7.80 -9.91 8.97
N ILE A 29 6.82 -10.61 8.42
CA ILE A 29 5.70 -10.06 7.66
C ILE A 29 4.41 -10.53 8.32
N THR A 30 3.57 -9.61 8.75
CA THR A 30 2.21 -9.92 9.22
C THR A 30 1.22 -9.42 8.17
N VAL A 31 0.57 -10.34 7.47
CA VAL A 31 -0.46 -10.04 6.49
C VAL A 31 -1.82 -9.97 7.19
N LEU A 32 -2.47 -8.81 7.15
CA LEU A 32 -3.88 -8.68 7.51
C LEU A 32 -4.73 -8.85 6.25
N SER A 33 -5.61 -9.86 6.27
CA SER A 33 -6.47 -10.19 5.13
C SER A 33 -7.88 -10.49 5.58
N ARG A 34 -8.87 -10.29 4.71
CA ARG A 34 -10.27 -10.66 5.00
C ARG A 34 -10.57 -12.14 4.86
N ARG A 35 -9.62 -12.89 4.31
CA ARG A 35 -9.73 -14.32 3.99
C ARG A 35 -8.34 -14.94 3.90
N ALA A 36 -8.28 -16.27 3.92
CA ALA A 36 -7.06 -17.00 3.61
C ALA A 36 -6.48 -16.55 2.26
N LEU A 37 -5.15 -16.58 2.15
CA LEU A 37 -4.47 -16.23 0.90
C LEU A 37 -4.84 -17.25 -0.18
N PRO A 38 -5.32 -16.82 -1.35
CA PRO A 38 -5.67 -17.73 -2.41
C PRO A 38 -4.48 -18.56 -2.92
N SER A 39 -4.72 -19.81 -3.28
CA SER A 39 -3.70 -20.73 -3.80
C SER A 39 -3.12 -20.32 -5.16
N TRP A 40 -3.78 -19.42 -5.89
CA TRP A 40 -3.27 -18.89 -7.16
C TRP A 40 -2.18 -17.83 -6.99
N MET A 41 -2.01 -17.29 -5.77
CA MET A 41 -0.97 -16.31 -5.48
C MET A 41 0.39 -17.00 -5.52
N ASP A 42 1.20 -16.60 -6.49
CA ASP A 42 2.58 -17.05 -6.62
C ASP A 42 3.49 -16.16 -5.76
N ILE A 43 3.77 -16.61 -4.52
CA ILE A 43 4.63 -15.92 -3.56
C ILE A 43 5.82 -16.83 -3.24
N PRO A 44 7.06 -16.32 -3.25
CA PRO A 44 8.23 -17.13 -2.87
C PRO A 44 8.06 -17.74 -1.48
N GLU A 45 8.44 -19.01 -1.34
CA GLU A 45 8.41 -19.72 -0.07
C GLU A 45 9.27 -19.00 0.97
N ASN A 46 8.74 -18.85 2.18
CA ASN A 46 9.42 -18.16 3.27
C ASN A 46 8.84 -18.56 4.63
N ASP A 47 9.66 -18.44 5.67
CA ASP A 47 9.34 -18.72 7.08
C ASP A 47 8.99 -17.46 7.89
N LYS A 48 9.05 -16.28 7.26
CA LYS A 48 8.87 -14.98 7.92
C LYS A 48 7.46 -14.41 7.81
N THR A 49 6.52 -15.09 7.16
CA THR A 49 5.14 -14.61 6.94
C THR A 49 4.13 -15.26 7.87
N ASP A 50 3.39 -14.44 8.62
CA ASP A 50 2.18 -14.82 9.34
C ASP A 50 0.95 -14.17 8.68
N VAL A 51 -0.16 -14.91 8.56
CA VAL A 51 -1.43 -14.39 8.03
C VAL A 51 -2.48 -14.33 9.13
N ILE A 52 -3.05 -13.15 9.35
CA ILE A 52 -4.16 -12.94 10.28
C ILE A 52 -5.41 -12.63 9.46
N VAL A 53 -6.43 -13.47 9.62
CA VAL A 53 -7.71 -13.32 8.94
C VAL A 53 -8.68 -12.51 9.81
N LEU A 54 -9.06 -11.33 9.31
CA LEU A 54 -10.01 -10.40 9.94
C LEU A 54 -11.28 -10.33 9.11
N LYS A 55 -12.42 -10.80 9.64
CA LYS A 55 -13.70 -10.73 8.90
C LYS A 55 -14.06 -9.29 8.54
N ASP A 56 -13.79 -8.37 9.46
CA ASP A 56 -14.01 -6.95 9.32
C ASP A 56 -12.80 -6.19 9.84
N PHE A 57 -12.40 -5.12 9.14
CA PHE A 57 -11.25 -4.31 9.53
C PHE A 57 -11.60 -3.23 10.57
N LEU A 58 -12.86 -3.16 10.98
CA LEU A 58 -13.36 -2.35 12.11
C LEU A 58 -13.56 -3.16 13.40
N ASP A 59 -13.25 -4.46 13.38
CA ASP A 59 -13.43 -5.36 14.51
C ASP A 59 -12.16 -6.19 14.72
N TYR A 60 -11.31 -5.73 15.64
CA TYR A 60 -10.06 -6.41 15.98
C TYR A 60 -10.21 -7.20 17.28
N PRO A 61 -9.69 -8.45 17.34
CA PRO A 61 -9.49 -9.13 18.61
C PRO A 61 -8.72 -8.26 19.59
N SER A 62 -9.09 -8.29 20.86
CA SER A 62 -8.56 -7.36 21.88
C SER A 62 -7.04 -7.42 22.06
N ASP A 63 -6.40 -8.56 21.77
CA ASP A 63 -4.94 -8.73 21.84
C ASP A 63 -4.21 -8.22 20.58
N LEU A 64 -4.92 -8.06 19.46
CA LEU A 64 -4.31 -7.81 18.16
C LEU A 64 -3.60 -6.45 18.08
N PRO A 65 -4.16 -5.31 18.54
CA PRO A 65 -3.48 -4.03 18.48
C PRO A 65 -2.10 -4.03 19.17
N ALA A 66 -1.97 -4.72 20.31
CA ALA A 66 -0.69 -4.86 21.01
C ALA A 66 0.35 -5.64 20.20
N ARG A 67 -0.07 -6.72 19.53
CA ARG A 67 0.80 -7.49 18.63
C ARG A 67 1.20 -6.68 17.39
N LEU A 68 0.27 -5.91 16.82
CA LEU A 68 0.55 -5.06 15.67
C LEU A 68 1.49 -3.91 16.06
N ALA A 69 1.37 -3.36 17.27
CA ALA A 69 2.23 -2.31 17.79
C ALA A 69 3.71 -2.72 17.94
N GLU A 70 4.04 -4.01 17.94
CA GLU A 70 5.42 -4.51 17.91
C GLU A 70 6.10 -4.40 16.54
N HIS A 71 5.37 -4.02 15.50
CA HIS A 71 5.92 -3.88 14.15
C HIS A 71 6.55 -2.50 13.96
N ASP A 72 7.46 -2.40 12.98
CA ASP A 72 8.17 -1.15 12.68
C ASP A 72 7.40 -0.30 11.66
N ALA A 73 6.69 -0.96 10.74
CA ALA A 73 5.94 -0.28 9.70
C ALA A 73 4.71 -1.07 9.22
N CYS A 74 3.84 -0.38 8.48
CA CYS A 74 2.75 -0.97 7.71
C CYS A 74 2.73 -0.40 6.29
N VAL A 75 2.58 -1.26 5.28
CA VAL A 75 2.12 -0.85 3.96
C VAL A 75 0.63 -1.14 3.83
N TRP A 76 -0.15 -0.06 3.77
CA TRP A 76 -1.59 -0.10 3.61
C TRP A 76 -1.99 -0.09 2.14
N ALA A 77 -1.98 -1.26 1.52
CA ALA A 77 -2.41 -1.47 0.14
C ALA A 77 -3.85 -2.00 0.02
N LEU A 78 -4.64 -1.91 1.10
CA LEU A 78 -6.06 -2.25 1.08
C LEU A 78 -6.85 -1.23 0.26
N GLY A 79 -7.49 -1.70 -0.80
CA GLY A 79 -8.39 -0.90 -1.63
C GLY A 79 -9.05 -1.74 -2.72
N LYS A 80 -10.11 -1.19 -3.31
CA LYS A 80 -10.73 -1.72 -4.54
C LYS A 80 -11.09 -0.56 -5.46
N SER A 81 -11.45 -0.87 -6.71
CA SER A 81 -12.01 0.14 -7.61
C SER A 81 -13.25 0.78 -6.98
N SER A 82 -13.38 2.10 -7.12
CA SER A 82 -14.59 2.85 -6.70
C SER A 82 -15.77 2.64 -7.65
N VAL A 83 -15.53 2.04 -8.83
CA VAL A 83 -16.56 1.77 -9.82
C VAL A 83 -17.58 0.78 -9.25
N GLY A 84 -18.87 1.14 -9.34
CA GLY A 84 -19.97 0.30 -8.87
C GLY A 84 -20.14 0.25 -7.35
N LEU A 85 -19.42 1.07 -6.58
CA LEU A 85 -19.62 1.25 -5.15
C LEU A 85 -20.39 2.52 -4.83
N SER A 86 -21.12 2.56 -3.73
CA SER A 86 -21.63 3.82 -3.15
C SER A 86 -20.50 4.67 -2.55
N ASP A 87 -20.80 5.92 -2.19
CA ASP A 87 -19.85 6.78 -1.46
C ASP A 87 -19.55 6.18 -0.07
N GLU A 88 -20.57 5.65 0.61
CA GLU A 88 -20.48 5.05 1.95
C GLU A 88 -19.63 3.77 1.92
N GLU A 89 -19.86 2.87 0.97
CA GLU A 89 -19.09 1.63 0.84
C GLU A 89 -17.62 1.91 0.54
N TYR A 90 -17.35 2.88 -0.33
CA TYR A 90 -15.97 3.26 -0.66
C TYR A 90 -15.28 4.01 0.48
N THR A 91 -16.01 4.84 1.22
CA THR A 91 -15.54 5.52 2.44
C THR A 91 -15.20 4.50 3.52
N ARG A 92 -16.07 3.52 3.75
CA ARG A 92 -15.82 2.45 4.72
C ARG A 92 -14.50 1.72 4.45
N ILE A 93 -14.30 1.32 3.20
CA ILE A 93 -13.12 0.54 2.82
C ILE A 93 -11.85 1.39 2.83
N THR A 94 -11.93 2.65 2.39
CA THR A 94 -10.75 3.49 2.16
C THR A 94 -10.38 4.32 3.37
N TYR A 95 -11.37 4.93 4.02
CA TYR A 95 -11.19 5.82 5.16
C TYR A 95 -11.35 5.07 6.48
N ASP A 96 -12.53 4.47 6.74
CA ASP A 96 -12.84 3.91 8.06
C ASP A 96 -11.87 2.79 8.45
N TYR A 97 -11.60 1.84 7.54
CA TYR A 97 -10.66 0.75 7.80
C TYR A 97 -9.23 1.26 8.07
N THR A 98 -8.80 2.28 7.33
CA THR A 98 -7.47 2.90 7.48
C THR A 98 -7.36 3.59 8.83
N MET A 99 -8.33 4.43 9.17
CA MET A 99 -8.29 5.20 10.41
C MET A 99 -8.53 4.33 11.64
N HIS A 100 -9.35 3.29 11.54
CA HIS A 100 -9.52 2.32 12.63
C HIS A 100 -8.20 1.62 12.96
N PHE A 101 -7.46 1.16 11.93
CA PHE A 101 -6.13 0.58 12.14
C PHE A 101 -5.19 1.56 12.85
N VAL A 102 -5.08 2.77 12.31
CA VAL A 102 -4.19 3.81 12.85
C VAL A 102 -4.56 4.16 14.30
N ASN A 103 -5.84 4.34 14.61
CA ASN A 103 -6.30 4.68 15.95
C ASN A 103 -6.03 3.54 16.95
N SER A 104 -6.26 2.28 16.55
CA SER A 104 -5.95 1.12 17.42
C SER A 104 -4.47 1.04 17.80
N LEU A 105 -3.56 1.46 16.90
CA LEU A 105 -2.13 1.52 17.18
C LEU A 105 -1.77 2.68 18.11
N GLN A 106 -2.43 3.83 17.98
CA GLN A 106 -2.18 4.99 18.85
C GLN A 106 -2.52 4.71 20.30
N GLU A 107 -3.63 4.01 20.54
CA GLU A 107 -4.06 3.61 21.88
C GLU A 107 -3.04 2.68 22.56
N THR A 108 -2.25 1.95 21.76
CA THR A 108 -1.32 0.93 22.27
C THR A 108 0.14 1.36 22.29
N ARG A 109 0.56 2.26 21.37
CA ARG A 109 1.94 2.82 21.34
C ARG A 109 2.00 4.09 22.18
N THR A 110 2.26 3.97 23.48
CA THR A 110 2.66 5.13 24.28
C THR A 110 4.08 5.58 23.90
N LYS A 111 4.32 6.89 23.93
CA LYS A 111 5.61 7.56 23.62
C LYS A 111 6.81 7.03 24.42
N ASP A 112 6.57 6.29 25.51
CA ASP A 112 7.61 5.76 26.40
C ASP A 112 8.42 4.59 25.81
N LYS A 113 8.00 4.03 24.66
CA LYS A 113 8.93 3.22 23.86
C LYS A 113 9.87 4.17 23.13
N THR A 114 11.12 4.25 23.61
CA THR A 114 12.29 5.01 23.10
C THR A 114 12.71 4.71 21.65
N GLY A 115 11.78 4.25 20.80
CA GLY A 115 12.03 3.75 19.45
C GLY A 115 11.59 4.73 18.37
N GLU A 116 12.10 4.46 17.17
CA GLU A 116 11.71 5.13 15.93
C GLU A 116 10.17 5.16 15.75
N PRO A 117 9.64 6.20 15.09
CA PRO A 117 8.21 6.30 14.81
C PRO A 117 7.74 5.13 13.94
N PHE A 118 6.52 4.67 14.18
CA PHE A 118 5.88 3.66 13.32
C PHE A 118 5.65 4.24 11.93
N ARG A 119 6.19 3.58 10.90
CA ARG A 119 6.07 4.08 9.52
C ARG A 119 4.80 3.53 8.88
N PHE A 120 3.88 4.40 8.49
CA PHE A 120 2.64 4.02 7.81
C PHE A 120 2.68 4.46 6.35
N VAL A 121 2.78 3.53 5.41
CA VAL A 121 2.78 3.82 3.97
C VAL A 121 1.39 3.57 3.41
N PHE A 122 0.67 4.63 3.04
CA PHE A 122 -0.66 4.55 2.47
C PHE A 122 -0.62 4.52 0.94
N VAL A 123 -1.20 3.48 0.33
CA VAL A 123 -1.34 3.37 -1.13
C VAL A 123 -2.58 4.12 -1.61
N SER A 124 -2.37 5.39 -1.93
CA SER A 124 -3.40 6.28 -2.47
C SER A 124 -3.54 6.11 -3.99
N GLY A 125 -3.71 7.20 -4.74
CA GLY A 125 -3.79 7.20 -6.19
C GLY A 125 -3.51 8.59 -6.74
N GLU A 126 -2.90 8.64 -7.92
CA GLU A 126 -2.68 9.88 -8.65
C GLU A 126 -4.02 10.61 -8.87
N GLY A 127 -4.02 11.92 -8.64
CA GLY A 127 -5.23 12.74 -8.66
C GLY A 127 -6.10 12.69 -7.40
N ALA A 128 -5.66 12.06 -6.30
CA ALA A 128 -6.30 12.24 -4.99
C ALA A 128 -6.36 13.72 -4.59
N ASP A 129 -7.51 14.15 -4.07
CA ASP A 129 -7.83 15.57 -3.82
C ASP A 129 -8.17 15.80 -2.34
N PRO A 130 -7.20 16.25 -1.53
CA PRO A 130 -7.39 16.56 -0.11
C PRO A 130 -8.34 17.74 0.15
N SER A 131 -8.66 18.55 -0.87
CA SER A 131 -9.61 19.68 -0.71
C SER A 131 -11.06 19.21 -0.57
N GLY A 132 -11.34 17.96 -0.96
CA GLY A 132 -12.68 17.37 -0.94
C GLY A 132 -13.62 17.86 -2.05
N LYS A 133 -13.14 18.71 -2.98
CA LYS A 133 -13.96 19.36 -4.01
C LYS A 133 -14.10 18.54 -5.30
N SER A 134 -13.29 17.50 -5.48
CA SER A 134 -13.36 16.63 -6.65
C SER A 134 -14.71 15.94 -6.77
N ASN A 135 -15.26 15.94 -7.99
CA ASN A 135 -16.43 15.14 -8.36
C ASN A 135 -16.10 13.65 -8.52
N LEU A 136 -14.81 13.29 -8.60
CA LEU A 136 -14.39 11.90 -8.65
C LEU A 136 -14.36 11.33 -7.23
N LYS A 137 -15.27 10.39 -6.96
CA LYS A 137 -15.41 9.68 -5.67
C LYS A 137 -14.06 9.20 -5.12
N PHE A 138 -13.25 8.54 -5.96
CA PHE A 138 -11.97 8.01 -5.53
C PHE A 138 -11.03 9.14 -5.06
N ALA A 139 -10.98 10.25 -5.80
CA ALA A 139 -10.07 11.35 -5.54
C ALA A 139 -10.42 12.04 -4.21
N ARG A 140 -11.71 12.32 -4.02
CA ARG A 140 -12.23 12.93 -2.79
C ARG A 140 -11.98 12.07 -1.56
N ILE A 141 -12.36 10.79 -1.59
CA ILE A 141 -12.27 9.91 -0.41
C ILE A 141 -10.82 9.51 -0.10
N LYS A 142 -9.98 9.25 -1.13
CA LYS A 142 -8.54 9.03 -0.90
C LYS A 142 -7.87 10.30 -0.37
N GLY A 143 -8.16 11.47 -0.93
CA GLY A 143 -7.62 12.75 -0.45
C GLY A 143 -8.03 13.07 0.99
N MET A 144 -9.29 12.79 1.36
CA MET A 144 -9.75 12.89 2.75
C MET A 144 -8.97 11.96 3.70
N THR A 145 -8.68 10.73 3.25
CA THR A 145 -7.88 9.77 4.03
C THR A 145 -6.43 10.24 4.18
N GLU A 146 -5.81 10.74 3.11
CA GLU A 146 -4.47 11.32 3.17
C GLU A 146 -4.39 12.49 4.14
N LYS A 147 -5.39 13.40 4.10
CA LYS A 147 -5.47 14.53 5.04
C LYS A 147 -5.53 14.04 6.48
N ALA A 148 -6.39 13.08 6.78
CA ALA A 148 -6.51 12.52 8.13
C ALA A 148 -5.21 11.86 8.63
N LEU A 149 -4.48 11.17 7.74
CA LEU A 149 -3.16 10.60 8.05
C LEU A 149 -2.08 11.67 8.28
N PHE A 150 -2.16 12.79 7.57
CA PHE A 150 -1.24 13.90 7.75
C PHE A 150 -1.50 14.73 9.00
N ASP A 151 -2.76 14.80 9.42
CA ASP A 151 -3.24 15.52 10.61
C ASP A 151 -3.07 14.72 11.92
N LEU A 152 -2.51 13.51 11.87
CA LEU A 152 -2.24 12.74 13.09
C LEU A 152 -1.37 13.53 14.08
N PRO A 153 -1.73 13.53 15.37
CA PRO A 153 -1.00 14.30 16.37
C PRO A 153 0.40 13.71 16.56
N GLN A 154 1.39 14.53 16.89
CA GLN A 154 2.75 14.05 17.20
C GLN A 154 2.79 13.06 18.38
N SER A 155 1.77 13.05 19.25
CA SER A 155 1.59 12.06 20.31
C SER A 155 1.37 10.64 19.78
N SER A 156 0.90 10.48 18.53
CA SER A 156 0.66 9.17 17.91
C SER A 156 1.91 8.33 17.71
N ASN A 157 3.10 8.96 17.62
CA ASN A 157 4.35 8.31 17.21
C ASN A 157 4.23 7.52 15.89
N ILE A 158 3.38 7.98 14.97
CA ILE A 158 3.17 7.41 13.64
C ILE A 158 3.60 8.43 12.58
N THR A 159 4.53 8.03 11.72
CA THR A 159 4.92 8.81 10.54
C THR A 159 4.22 8.23 9.33
N ALA A 160 3.15 8.90 8.90
CA ALA A 160 2.44 8.55 7.68
C ALA A 160 3.13 9.13 6.43
N SER A 161 3.35 8.27 5.45
CA SER A 161 3.74 8.60 4.08
C SER A 161 2.68 8.10 3.10
N VAL A 162 2.49 8.82 2.01
CA VAL A 162 1.46 8.56 1.01
C VAL A 162 2.13 8.38 -0.34
N MET A 163 1.89 7.26 -0.98
CA MET A 163 2.24 7.05 -2.38
C MET A 163 1.00 7.21 -3.26
N ARG A 164 1.14 7.94 -4.37
CA ARG A 164 0.07 8.18 -5.35
C ARG A 164 0.44 7.54 -6.69
N PRO A 165 0.30 6.22 -6.83
CA PRO A 165 0.53 5.56 -8.11
C PRO A 165 -0.51 6.01 -9.13
N ALA A 166 -0.08 6.10 -10.39
CA ALA A 166 -0.96 6.33 -11.52
C ALA A 166 -1.59 5.00 -11.98
N TYR A 167 -1.80 4.80 -13.28
CA TYR A 167 -2.34 3.54 -13.76
C TYR A 167 -1.30 2.41 -13.62
N PHE A 168 -1.70 1.30 -13.00
CA PHE A 168 -0.90 0.09 -12.89
C PHE A 168 -1.79 -1.14 -13.02
N PHE A 169 -1.20 -2.29 -13.35
CA PHE A 169 -1.88 -3.58 -13.48
C PHE A 169 -0.90 -4.72 -13.19
N PRO A 170 -1.37 -5.94 -12.90
CA PRO A 170 -0.48 -7.05 -12.59
C PRO A 170 0.50 -7.34 -13.73
N SER A 171 1.71 -7.73 -13.35
CA SER A 171 2.82 -7.98 -14.29
C SER A 171 2.45 -9.06 -15.30
N LYS A 172 3.12 -9.04 -16.45
CA LYS A 172 3.00 -10.11 -17.45
C LYS A 172 3.71 -11.38 -16.99
N ASP A 173 4.70 -11.24 -16.10
CA ASP A 173 5.53 -12.34 -15.63
C ASP A 173 4.77 -13.25 -14.63
N HIS A 174 3.66 -12.76 -14.07
CA HIS A 174 2.75 -13.51 -13.20
C HIS A 174 1.34 -13.58 -13.81
N PRO A 175 1.09 -14.50 -14.77
CA PRO A 175 -0.18 -14.58 -15.49
C PRO A 175 -1.37 -14.92 -14.57
N SER A 176 -1.15 -15.73 -13.52
CA SER A 176 -2.18 -16.07 -12.54
C SER A 176 -2.76 -14.83 -11.85
N ASP A 177 -1.94 -13.83 -11.55
CA ASP A 177 -2.37 -12.57 -10.97
C ASP A 177 -3.31 -11.82 -11.93
N ARG A 178 -2.92 -11.72 -13.20
CA ARG A 178 -3.76 -11.07 -14.23
C ARG A 178 -5.09 -11.79 -14.32
N ASP A 179 -5.08 -13.12 -14.31
CA ASP A 179 -6.27 -13.93 -14.49
C ASP A 179 -7.26 -13.84 -13.34
N ASN A 180 -6.77 -13.73 -12.11
CA ASN A 180 -7.61 -13.70 -10.92
C ASN A 180 -7.96 -12.29 -10.43
N ILE A 181 -7.18 -11.27 -10.79
CA ILE A 181 -7.38 -9.88 -10.32
C ILE A 181 -8.10 -9.03 -11.38
N ARG A 182 -7.90 -9.29 -12.68
CA ARG A 182 -8.43 -8.45 -13.77
C ARG A 182 -9.53 -9.19 -14.54
N SER A 183 -10.64 -8.48 -14.81
CA SER A 183 -11.64 -8.96 -15.77
C SER A 183 -11.06 -9.01 -17.19
N SER A 184 -11.65 -9.82 -18.07
CA SER A 184 -11.23 -9.90 -19.48
C SER A 184 -11.25 -8.54 -20.19
N THR A 185 -12.24 -7.70 -19.89
CA THR A 185 -12.34 -6.32 -20.40
C THR A 185 -11.20 -5.43 -19.90
N ALA A 186 -10.82 -5.54 -18.62
CA ALA A 186 -9.70 -4.78 -18.07
C ALA A 186 -8.36 -5.25 -18.66
N LYS A 187 -8.18 -6.56 -18.90
CA LYS A 187 -6.97 -7.08 -19.56
C LYS A 187 -6.81 -6.54 -20.99
N ALA A 188 -7.91 -6.47 -21.74
CA ALA A 188 -7.91 -5.90 -23.09
C ALA A 188 -7.56 -4.41 -23.07
N MET A 189 -8.14 -3.66 -22.12
CA MET A 189 -7.81 -2.25 -21.89
C MET A 189 -6.34 -2.06 -21.52
N ASP A 190 -5.79 -2.89 -20.62
CA ASP A 190 -4.37 -2.85 -20.26
C ASP A 190 -3.50 -3.02 -21.51
N CYS A 191 -3.80 -4.01 -22.36
CA CYS A 191 -3.04 -4.28 -23.57
C CYS A 191 -3.06 -3.10 -24.55
N PHE A 192 -4.23 -2.49 -24.74
CA PHE A 192 -4.41 -1.35 -25.65
C PHE A 192 -3.76 -0.06 -25.13
N MET A 193 -3.91 0.23 -23.84
CA MET A 193 -3.44 1.48 -23.24
C MET A 193 -1.94 1.47 -22.95
N THR A 194 -1.32 0.29 -22.76
CA THR A 194 0.09 0.19 -22.36
C THR A 194 1.05 0.91 -23.30
N PRO A 195 1.02 0.73 -24.64
CA PRO A 195 1.95 1.43 -25.54
C PRO A 195 1.79 2.95 -25.47
N ILE A 196 0.56 3.46 -25.40
CA ILE A 196 0.26 4.89 -25.29
C ILE A 196 0.80 5.44 -23.97
N MET A 197 0.51 4.76 -22.86
CA MET A 197 0.94 5.19 -21.53
C MET A 197 2.46 5.11 -21.34
N LYS A 198 3.14 4.12 -21.94
CA LYS A 198 4.60 4.01 -21.84
C LYS A 198 5.34 5.06 -22.66
N THR A 199 4.78 5.47 -23.81
CA THR A 199 5.51 6.26 -24.81
C THR A 199 5.10 7.73 -24.84
N ILE A 200 3.83 8.02 -24.60
CA ILE A 200 3.25 9.37 -24.77
C ILE A 200 2.98 10.03 -23.41
N LEU A 201 2.48 9.28 -22.42
CA LEU A 201 2.14 9.81 -21.09
C LEU A 201 2.78 8.98 -19.97
N PRO A 202 4.12 8.93 -19.88
CA PRO A 202 4.82 8.08 -18.91
C PRO A 202 4.46 8.41 -17.45
N SER A 203 4.11 9.66 -17.14
CA SER A 203 3.64 10.06 -15.81
C SER A 203 2.29 9.46 -15.42
N MET A 204 1.52 8.92 -16.37
CA MET A 204 0.22 8.29 -16.13
C MET A 204 0.32 6.77 -15.91
N TYR A 205 1.53 6.21 -15.91
CA TYR A 205 1.78 4.79 -15.67
C TYR A 205 2.79 4.57 -14.55
N THR A 206 2.48 3.59 -13.71
CA THR A 206 3.38 3.10 -12.67
C THR A 206 3.69 1.63 -12.96
N PRO A 207 4.95 1.28 -13.32
CA PRO A 207 5.37 -0.11 -13.38
C PRO A 207 5.11 -0.78 -12.02
N ILE A 208 4.53 -1.98 -12.03
CA ILE A 208 4.06 -2.61 -10.79
C ILE A 208 5.26 -3.03 -9.92
N GLU A 209 6.37 -3.38 -10.55
CA GLU A 209 7.64 -3.71 -9.92
C GLU A 209 8.22 -2.49 -9.19
N ASP A 210 8.19 -1.31 -9.82
CA ASP A 210 8.61 -0.05 -9.21
C ASP A 210 7.72 0.31 -8.04
N LEU A 211 6.41 0.12 -8.17
CA LEU A 211 5.43 0.35 -7.09
C LEU A 211 5.75 -0.53 -5.87
N GLY A 212 5.96 -1.83 -6.10
CA GLY A 212 6.28 -2.79 -5.05
C GLY A 212 7.57 -2.43 -4.32
N LEU A 213 8.64 -2.16 -5.06
CA LEU A 213 9.93 -1.79 -4.50
C LEU A 213 9.84 -0.48 -3.73
N PHE A 214 9.18 0.54 -4.30
CA PHE A 214 8.99 1.83 -3.64
C PHE A 214 8.29 1.68 -2.29
N ALA A 215 7.21 0.91 -2.22
CA ALA A 215 6.46 0.74 -0.98
C ALA A 215 7.30 0.09 0.13
N VAL A 216 8.12 -0.91 -0.21
CA VAL A 216 9.03 -1.58 0.74
C VAL A 216 10.13 -0.63 1.21
N GLU A 217 10.76 0.12 0.31
CA GLU A 217 11.80 1.10 0.67
C GLU A 217 11.24 2.26 1.52
N ALA A 218 10.03 2.73 1.20
CA ALA A 218 9.33 3.73 2.01
C ALA A 218 9.03 3.17 3.42
N ALA A 219 8.61 1.91 3.54
CA ALA A 219 8.38 1.26 4.83
C ALA A 219 9.65 1.06 5.65
N LYS A 220 10.81 0.87 4.99
CA LYS A 220 12.15 0.88 5.62
C LYS A 220 12.59 2.27 6.08
N GLY A 221 11.90 3.33 5.66
CA GLY A 221 12.21 4.70 6.04
C GLY A 221 13.23 5.39 5.14
N ARG A 222 13.52 4.86 3.94
CA ARG A 222 14.54 5.43 3.03
C ARG A 222 14.31 6.91 2.71
N TRP A 223 13.05 7.33 2.64
CA TRP A 223 12.65 8.70 2.33
C TRP A 223 11.80 9.30 3.45
N SER A 224 12.24 9.15 4.70
CA SER A 224 11.51 9.63 5.89
C SER A 224 11.27 11.14 5.94
N ASP A 225 12.07 11.91 5.20
CA ASP A 225 11.99 13.39 5.17
C ASP A 225 10.81 13.90 4.31
N GLU A 226 10.27 13.04 3.43
CA GLU A 226 9.14 13.36 2.56
C GLU A 226 7.93 12.50 2.94
N ARG A 227 6.73 13.08 2.87
CA ARG A 227 5.48 12.39 3.25
C ARG A 227 4.54 12.12 2.08
N LEU A 228 4.75 12.73 0.92
CA LEU A 228 3.86 12.60 -0.23
C LEU A 228 4.66 12.33 -1.50
N PHE A 229 4.32 11.24 -2.18
CA PHE A 229 5.04 10.76 -3.35
C PHE A 229 4.10 10.60 -4.55
N PRO A 230 3.95 11.63 -5.39
CA PRO A 230 3.31 11.53 -6.70
C PRO A 230 4.02 10.51 -7.59
N ASN A 231 3.34 10.00 -8.63
CA ASN A 231 3.90 8.95 -9.48
C ASN A 231 5.24 9.35 -10.12
N SER A 232 5.35 10.59 -10.59
CA SER A 232 6.60 11.10 -11.19
C SER A 232 7.79 11.00 -10.23
N LYS A 233 7.59 11.43 -8.98
CA LYS A 233 8.61 11.41 -7.92
C LYS A 233 9.00 9.98 -7.54
N MET A 234 8.03 9.07 -7.37
CA MET A 234 8.33 7.67 -7.08
C MET A 234 9.22 7.04 -8.15
N ARG A 235 8.91 7.30 -9.42
CA ARG A 235 9.69 6.79 -10.55
C ARG A 235 11.11 7.36 -10.60
N GLU A 236 11.27 8.64 -10.30
CA GLU A 236 12.58 9.28 -10.18
C GLU A 236 13.42 8.63 -9.08
N LEU A 237 12.83 8.45 -7.89
CA LEU A 237 13.50 7.86 -6.74
C LEU A 237 13.93 6.40 -6.99
N ILE A 238 13.07 5.59 -7.64
CA ILE A 238 13.40 4.21 -8.01
C ILE A 238 14.49 4.14 -9.08
N LYS A 239 14.46 5.05 -10.07
CA LYS A 239 15.53 5.13 -11.07
C LYS A 239 16.88 5.47 -10.41
N ALA A 240 16.88 6.42 -9.47
CA ALA A 240 18.07 6.78 -8.72
C ALA A 240 18.58 5.58 -7.89
N LEU A 241 17.68 4.86 -7.21
CA LEU A 241 18.01 3.68 -6.42
C LEU A 241 18.72 2.59 -7.25
N ARG A 242 18.15 2.19 -8.38
CA ARG A 242 18.75 1.17 -9.27
C ARG A 242 20.10 1.60 -9.83
N THR A 243 20.29 2.90 -10.07
CA THR A 243 21.57 3.42 -10.57
C THR A 243 22.67 3.26 -9.51
N LEU A 244 22.35 3.43 -8.23
CA LEU A 244 23.30 3.24 -7.13
C LEU A 244 23.65 1.77 -6.94
N GLU A 245 22.70 0.85 -7.09
CA GLU A 245 22.93 -0.60 -6.97
C GLU A 245 23.85 -1.15 -8.07
N ILE A 246 23.80 -0.58 -9.28
CA ILE A 246 24.69 -0.98 -10.40
C ILE A 246 26.14 -0.51 -10.18
N GLN A 247 26.35 0.48 -9.33
CA GLN A 247 27.66 1.06 -9.04
C GLN A 247 28.40 0.39 -7.87
N GLN A 248 27.74 -0.56 -7.18
CA GLN A 248 28.29 -1.34 -6.05
C GLN A 248 28.61 -2.76 -6.48
#